data_AF-A0AAC9V775-F1
#
_entry.id   AF-A0AAC9V775-F1
#
_cell.length_a   1.000
_cell.length_b   1.000
_cell.length_c   1.000
_cell.angle_alpha   90.00
_cell.angle_beta   90.00
_cell.angle_gamma   90.00
#
_symmetry.space_group_name_H-M   'P 1'
#
loop_
_entity.id
_entity.type
_entity.pdbx_description
1 polymer ?
#
loop_
_entity_poly.entity_id
_entity_poly.type
_entity_poly.pdbx_seq_one_letter_code
_entity_poly.pdbx_strand_id
1 'polypeptide(L)'
;MSRPSLKVYNKQTVTHIPTRVHHETFTIIYENKDTQTVDVTVGFFDENEVNVGGKRYVITGNYYALLMAANPPYSPNKQKNEYREADLFYIIDLMDSEEEQGQIIPQ
;
A
#
# COMPACT_ATOMS: atom_id res chain seq x y z
N MET A 1 38.67 45.40 -17.54
CA MET A 1 38.54 43.94 -17.70
C MET A 1 38.25 43.35 -16.32
N SER A 2 37.07 42.76 -16.10
CA SER A 2 36.67 42.22 -14.79
C SER A 2 36.83 40.70 -14.77
N ARG A 3 37.46 40.15 -13.71
CA ARG A 3 37.69 38.71 -13.55
C ARG A 3 36.37 37.99 -13.24
N PRO A 4 36.06 36.83 -13.85
CA PRO A 4 34.89 36.06 -13.45
C PRO A 4 35.10 35.46 -12.05
N SER A 5 34.16 35.70 -11.14
CA SER A 5 34.12 35.05 -9.82
C SER A 5 33.79 33.57 -9.99
N LEU A 6 34.63 32.67 -9.48
CA LEU A 6 34.27 31.26 -9.37
C LEU A 6 33.05 31.13 -8.44
N LYS A 7 31.92 30.66 -8.98
CA LYS A 7 30.79 30.22 -8.16
C LYS A 7 31.04 28.79 -7.72
N VAL A 8 31.24 28.59 -6.42
CA VAL A 8 31.31 27.26 -5.81
C VAL A 8 29.89 26.79 -5.55
N TYR A 9 29.49 25.68 -6.17
CA TYR A 9 28.21 25.03 -5.92
C TYR A 9 28.45 23.77 -5.10
N ASN A 10 27.91 23.73 -3.88
CA ASN A 10 27.87 22.51 -3.08
C ASN A 10 26.78 21.61 -3.65
N LYS A 11 27.17 20.61 -4.44
CA LYS A 11 26.25 19.58 -4.91
C LYS A 11 25.92 18.66 -3.73
N GLN A 12 24.72 18.77 -3.17
CA GLN A 12 24.21 17.79 -2.22
C GLN A 12 23.88 16.51 -3.01
N THR A 13 24.66 15.46 -2.78
CA THR A 13 24.36 14.13 -3.31
C THR A 13 23.36 13.47 -2.37
N VAL A 14 22.09 13.37 -2.77
CA VAL A 14 21.10 12.56 -2.05
C VAL A 14 21.37 11.11 -2.39
N THR A 15 21.99 10.38 -1.46
CA THR A 15 22.17 8.94 -1.60
C THR A 15 20.86 8.25 -1.29
N HIS A 16 20.17 7.71 -2.31
CA HIS A 16 19.08 6.77 -2.10
C HIS A 16 19.69 5.44 -1.69
N ILE A 17 19.78 5.18 -0.39
CA ILE A 17 20.14 3.86 0.11
C ILE A 17 18.85 3.04 0.06
N PRO A 18 18.78 1.95 -0.72
CA PRO A 18 17.63 1.07 -0.67
C PRO A 18 17.56 0.43 0.71
N THR A 19 16.57 0.83 1.51
CA THR A 19 16.30 0.20 2.81
C THR A 19 15.54 -1.11 2.56
N ARG A 20 16.02 -2.20 3.16
CA ARG A 20 15.33 -3.49 3.06
C ARG A 20 14.12 -3.48 3.99
N VAL A 21 12.95 -3.81 3.43
CA VAL A 21 11.74 -4.06 4.22
C VAL A 21 11.90 -5.42 4.90
N HIS A 22 11.76 -5.45 6.22
CA HIS A 22 11.77 -6.66 7.03
C HIS A 22 10.36 -7.27 7.12
N HIS A 23 9.36 -6.42 7.38
CA HIS A 23 7.96 -6.84 7.39
C HIS A 23 7.02 -5.68 7.04
N GLU A 24 5.76 -6.04 6.81
CA GLU A 24 4.67 -5.13 6.50
C GLU A 24 3.53 -5.32 7.51
N THR A 25 2.84 -4.24 7.86
CA THR A 25 1.68 -4.32 8.75
C THR A 25 0.68 -3.19 8.50
N PHE A 26 -0.58 -3.39 8.89
CA PHE A 26 -1.60 -2.37 8.79
C PHE A 26 -1.39 -1.29 9.86
N THR A 27 -1.17 -0.07 9.42
CA THR A 27 -1.03 1.10 10.30
C THR A 27 -2.34 1.86 10.47
N ILE A 28 -3.20 1.82 9.45
CA ILE A 28 -4.54 2.43 9.46
C ILE A 28 -5.49 1.48 8.75
N ILE A 29 -6.65 1.24 9.37
CA ILE A 29 -7.79 0.59 8.74
C ILE A 29 -9.02 1.44 9.06
N TYR A 30 -9.67 1.98 8.03
CA TYR A 30 -10.92 2.71 8.15
C TYR A 30 -11.97 2.09 7.23
N GLU A 31 -13.04 1.57 7.83
CA GLU A 31 -14.15 0.97 7.11
C GLU A 31 -15.38 1.87 7.15
N ASN A 32 -15.98 2.09 5.99
CA ASN A 32 -17.29 2.69 5.84
C ASN A 32 -18.22 1.75 5.04
N LYS A 33 -19.15 1.12 5.76
CA LYS A 33 -20.12 0.19 5.17
C LYS A 33 -21.17 0.89 4.31
N ASP A 34 -21.51 2.14 4.61
CA ASP A 34 -22.51 2.91 3.86
C ASP A 34 -22.00 3.25 2.46
N THR A 35 -20.71 3.61 2.35
CA THR A 35 -20.04 3.90 1.08
C THR A 35 -19.35 2.70 0.46
N GLN A 36 -19.42 1.53 1.09
CA GLN A 36 -18.76 0.29 0.65
C GLN A 36 -17.26 0.48 0.37
N THR A 37 -16.57 1.03 1.36
CA THR A 37 -15.16 1.42 1.26
C THR A 37 -14.38 0.89 2.46
N VAL A 38 -13.22 0.31 2.21
CA VAL A 38 -12.19 0.08 3.24
C VAL A 38 -10.91 0.78 2.80
N ASP A 39 -10.46 1.75 3.59
CA ASP A 39 -9.23 2.51 3.37
C ASP A 39 -8.15 1.97 4.30
N VAL A 40 -7.07 1.48 3.71
CA VAL A 40 -6.02 0.73 4.40
C VAL A 40 -4.68 1.36 4.10
N THR A 41 -3.87 1.59 5.15
CA THR A 41 -2.47 1.96 4.99
C THR A 41 -1.58 0.82 5.45
N VAL A 42 -0.81 0.25 4.52
CA VAL A 42 0.24 -0.73 4.82
C VAL A 42 1.54 0.03 5.07
N GLY A 43 2.10 -0.13 6.25
CA GLY A 43 3.42 0.41 6.61
C GLY A 43 4.51 -0.63 6.38
N PHE A 44 5.66 -0.16 5.92
CA PHE A 44 6.85 -0.97 5.68
C PHE A 44 7.88 -0.69 6.78
N PHE A 45 8.37 -1.73 7.43
CA PHE A 45 9.26 -1.61 8.57
C PHE A 45 10.57 -2.36 8.31
N ASP A 46 11.69 -1.76 8.73
CA ASP A 46 13.00 -2.41 8.66
C ASP A 46 13.27 -3.34 9.86
N GLU A 47 14.46 -3.92 9.91
CA GLU A 47 14.90 -4.83 10.99
C GLU A 47 14.96 -4.18 12.38
N ASN A 48 14.90 -2.84 12.46
CA ASN A 48 14.93 -2.07 13.69
C ASN A 48 13.54 -1.53 14.06
N GLU A 49 12.47 -2.04 13.44
CA GLU A 49 11.09 -1.59 13.62
C GLU A 49 10.89 -0.10 13.26
N VAL A 50 11.78 0.46 12.43
CA VAL A 50 11.64 1.83 11.92
C VAL A 50 10.73 1.78 10.70
N ASN A 51 9.70 2.62 10.68
CA ASN A 51 8.88 2.80 9.49
C ASN A 51 9.72 3.48 8.39
N VAL A 52 9.88 2.78 7.28
CA VAL A 52 10.69 3.21 6.13
C VAL A 52 9.83 3.58 4.91
N GLY A 53 8.50 3.50 5.05
CA GLY A 53 7.55 3.85 4.01
C GLY A 53 6.17 3.23 4.25
N GLY A 54 5.30 3.40 3.24
CA GLY A 54 4.01 2.73 3.23
C GLY A 54 3.24 3.04 1.95
N LYS A 55 2.20 2.25 1.71
CA LYS A 55 1.27 2.42 0.59
C LYS A 55 -0.17 2.44 1.11
N ARG A 56 -0.98 3.34 0.56
CA ARG A 56 -2.41 3.46 0.86
C ARG A 56 -3.21 2.77 -0.23
N TYR A 57 -4.18 1.98 0.19
CA TYR A 57 -5.10 1.23 -0.66
C TYR A 57 -6.53 1.62 -0.31
N VAL A 58 -7.33 1.86 -1.34
CA VAL A 58 -8.76 2.15 -1.20
C VAL A 58 -9.51 0.98 -1.83
N ILE A 59 -10.00 0.07 -0.99
CA ILE A 59 -10.72 -1.13 -1.39
C ILE A 59 -12.20 -0.76 -1.59
N THR A 60 -12.62 -0.72 -2.85
CA THR A 60 -13.97 -0.36 -3.28
C THR A 60 -14.47 -1.27 -4.40
N GLY A 61 -15.75 -1.16 -4.76
CA GLY A 61 -16.32 -1.84 -5.93
C GLY A 61 -16.19 -3.36 -5.84
N ASN A 62 -15.63 -3.98 -6.88
CA ASN A 62 -15.50 -5.44 -6.97
C ASN A 62 -14.61 -6.02 -5.86
N TYR A 63 -13.53 -5.32 -5.48
CA TYR A 63 -12.67 -5.76 -4.39
C TYR A 63 -13.38 -5.72 -3.04
N TYR A 64 -14.18 -4.69 -2.80
CA TYR A 64 -15.01 -4.64 -1.58
C TYR A 64 -16.04 -5.77 -1.55
N ALA A 65 -16.73 -6.02 -2.68
CA ALA A 65 -17.68 -7.12 -2.79
C ALA A 65 -17.01 -8.48 -2.53
N LEU A 66 -15.79 -8.68 -3.05
CA LEU A 66 -14.99 -9.88 -2.83
C LEU A 66 -14.52 -10.00 -1.37
N LEU A 67 -14.10 -8.88 -0.75
CA LEU A 67 -13.71 -8.80 0.65
C LEU A 67 -14.88 -9.16 1.58
N MET A 68 -16.11 -8.77 1.23
CA MET A 68 -17.30 -9.02 2.04
C MET A 68 -18.03 -10.34 1.70
N ALA A 69 -17.57 -11.08 0.68
CA ALA A 69 -18.19 -12.32 0.25
C ALA A 69 -18.08 -13.42 1.32
N ALA A 70 -19.12 -14.24 1.48
CA ALA A 70 -19.06 -15.42 2.33
C ALA A 70 -18.31 -16.56 1.64
N ASN A 71 -17.48 -17.29 2.40
CA ASN A 71 -16.75 -18.48 1.95
C ASN A 71 -16.01 -18.34 0.61
N PRO A 72 -15.22 -17.27 0.38
CA PRO A 72 -14.43 -17.18 -0.84
C PRO A 72 -13.33 -18.25 -0.86
N PRO A 73 -12.79 -18.61 -2.04
CA PRO A 73 -11.76 -19.64 -2.16
C PRO A 73 -10.51 -19.41 -1.30
N TYR A 74 -10.14 -18.14 -1.06
CA TYR A 74 -8.98 -17.77 -0.24
C TYR A 74 -9.26 -17.72 1.27
N SER A 75 -10.53 -17.77 1.69
CA SER A 75 -10.95 -17.69 3.10
C SER A 75 -12.15 -18.61 3.37
N PRO A 76 -11.93 -19.94 3.41
CA PRO A 76 -13.00 -20.88 3.70
C PRO A 76 -13.57 -20.62 5.11
N ASN A 77 -14.88 -20.69 5.25
CA ASN A 77 -15.63 -20.41 6.48
C ASN A 77 -15.74 -18.91 6.86
N LYS A 78 -15.32 -17.98 5.98
CA LYS A 78 -15.56 -16.55 6.21
C LYS A 78 -17.05 -16.23 6.16
N GLN A 79 -17.55 -15.55 7.19
CA GLN A 79 -18.93 -15.08 7.21
C GLN A 79 -19.12 -13.90 6.25
N LYS A 80 -20.37 -13.72 5.79
CA LYS A 80 -20.70 -12.57 4.93
C LYS A 80 -20.50 -11.27 5.71
N ASN A 81 -19.92 -10.26 5.08
CA ASN A 81 -19.67 -8.93 5.65
C ASN A 81 -18.72 -8.93 6.86
N GLU A 82 -17.91 -9.98 7.00
CA GLU A 82 -16.79 -10.05 7.93
C GLU A 82 -15.51 -10.32 7.15
N TYR A 83 -14.39 -9.77 7.64
CA TYR A 83 -13.07 -10.05 7.10
C TYR A 83 -12.03 -10.09 8.23
N ARG A 84 -10.94 -10.79 7.95
CA ARG A 84 -9.73 -10.87 8.76
C ARG A 84 -8.62 -10.09 8.07
N GLU A 85 -7.54 -9.79 8.78
CA GLU A 85 -6.36 -9.12 8.21
C GLU A 85 -5.78 -9.87 7.02
N ALA A 86 -5.74 -11.21 7.07
CA ALA A 86 -5.28 -12.03 5.95
C ALA A 86 -6.14 -11.84 4.67
N ASP A 87 -7.42 -11.52 4.83
CA ASP A 87 -8.31 -11.24 3.69
C ASP A 87 -7.97 -9.88 3.08
N LEU A 88 -7.58 -8.88 3.89
CA LEU A 88 -7.14 -7.57 3.40
C LEU A 88 -5.84 -7.68 2.60
N PHE A 89 -4.85 -8.40 3.12
CA PHE A 89 -3.60 -8.63 2.39
C PHE A 89 -3.84 -9.34 1.06
N TYR A 90 -4.70 -10.36 1.04
CA TYR A 90 -5.06 -11.03 -0.21
C TYR A 90 -5.66 -10.08 -1.25
N ILE A 91 -6.56 -9.18 -0.84
CA ILE A 91 -7.17 -8.20 -1.75
C ILE A 91 -6.13 -7.18 -2.24
N ILE A 92 -5.22 -6.75 -1.36
CA ILE A 92 -4.13 -5.84 -1.71
C ILE A 92 -3.18 -6.48 -2.72
N ASP A 93 -2.77 -7.73 -2.50
CA ASP A 93 -1.93 -8.49 -3.43
C ASP A 93 -2.59 -8.61 -4.81
N LEU A 94 -3.92 -8.81 -4.83
CA LEU A 94 -4.69 -8.86 -6.07
C LEU A 94 -4.67 -7.50 -6.80
N MET A 95 -4.87 -6.40 -6.07
CA MET A 95 -4.81 -5.03 -6.62
C MET A 95 -3.43 -4.72 -7.21
N ASP A 96 -2.36 -5.06 -6.48
CA ASP A 96 -0.99 -4.83 -6.92
C ASP A 96 -0.64 -5.67 -8.16
N SER A 97 -1.05 -6.93 -8.19
CA SER A 97 -0.88 -7.81 -9.36
C SER A 97 -1.59 -7.26 -10.62
N GLU A 98 -2.79 -6.68 -10.46
CA GLU A 98 -3.52 -6.05 -11.57
C GLU A 98 -2.90 -4.72 -12.03
N GLU A 99 -2.37 -3.92 -11.08
CA GLU A 99 -1.61 -2.70 -11.37
C GLU A 99 -0.33 -3.01 -12.17
N GLU A 100 0.42 -4.04 -11.77
CA GLU A 100 1.64 -4.51 -12.45
C GLU A 100 1.37 -5.04 -13.86
N GLN A 101 0.19 -5.61 -14.10
CA GLN A 101 -0.22 -6.11 -15.42
C GLN A 101 -0.79 -5.01 -16.35
N GLY A 102 -0.82 -3.75 -15.90
CA GLY A 102 -1.14 -2.60 -16.74
C GLY A 102 -2.63 -2.40 -17.02
N GLN A 103 -3.53 -3.00 -16.22
CA GLN A 103 -4.94 -2.62 -16.23
C GLN A 103 -5.11 -1.36 -15.39
N ILE A 104 -4.97 -0.20 -16.04
CA ILE A 104 -5.46 1.08 -15.51
C ILE A 104 -6.98 0.96 -15.38
N ILE A 105 -7.47 0.61 -14.19
CA ILE A 105 -8.88 0.79 -13.86
C ILE A 105 -9.05 2.30 -13.62
N PRO A 106 -9.83 3.03 -14.45
CA PRO A 106 -10.04 4.45 -14.23
C PRO A 106 -10.70 4.66 -12.86
N GLN A 107 -10.20 5.67 -12.15
CA GLN A 107 -10.78 6.21 -10.91
C GLN A 107 -12.22 6.70 -11.11
#